data_AF-A0A3C0GGR2-F1
#
_entry.id   AF-A0A3C0GGR2-F1
#
_cell.length_a   1.000
_cell.length_b   1.000
_cell.length_c   1.000
_cell.angle_alpha   90.00
_cell.angle_beta   90.00
_cell.angle_gamma   90.00
#
_symmetry.space_group_name_H-M   'P 1'
#
loop_
_entity.id
_entity.type
_entity.pdbx_description
1 polymer ?
#
loop_
_entity_poly.entity_id
_entity_poly.type
_entity_poly.pdbx_seq_one_letter_code
_entity_poly.pdbx_strand_id
1 'polypeptide(L)'
;HVVIDSFSNAEVVIQQINSSLKDYFKIQNFQIGEPIFMTQVQNIIINTDGVISLRSMQFSNLFGEIDGRNYSGSIFNLASNTKDNIVIAPEGSIFEIRFPNSDIVGNAT
;
A
#
# COMPACT_ATOMS: atom_id res chain seq x y z
N HIS A 1 -1.45 -4.67 9.48
CA HIS A 1 -1.08 -5.55 10.60
C HIS A 1 -1.12 -6.99 10.14
N VAL A 2 0.00 -7.71 10.27
CA VAL A 2 0.12 -9.12 9.86
C VAL A 2 0.35 -10.02 11.07
N VAL A 3 -0.01 -11.30 10.94
CA VAL A 3 0.35 -12.35 11.89
C VAL A 3 1.45 -13.18 11.26
N ILE A 4 2.55 -13.35 11.97
CA ILE A 4 3.75 -14.03 11.47
C ILE A 4 3.95 -15.35 12.21
N ASP A 5 4.49 -16.33 11.51
CA ASP A 5 4.86 -17.61 12.10
C ASP A 5 5.93 -17.47 13.19
N SER A 6 5.79 -18.23 14.27
CA SER A 6 6.65 -18.12 15.46
C SER A 6 8.10 -18.53 15.23
N PHE A 7 8.40 -19.24 14.13
CA PHE A 7 9.76 -19.60 13.74
C PHE A 7 10.40 -18.55 12.81
N SER A 8 9.63 -17.58 12.32
CA SER A 8 10.10 -16.53 11.41
C SER A 8 10.54 -15.27 12.13
N ASN A 9 11.50 -14.54 11.56
CA ASN A 9 11.91 -13.24 12.09
C ASN A 9 10.95 -12.14 11.58
N ALA A 10 10.16 -11.56 12.49
CA ALA A 10 9.15 -10.56 12.14
C ALA A 10 9.72 -9.35 11.40
N GLU A 11 10.89 -8.84 11.79
CA GLU A 11 11.51 -7.69 11.12
C GLU A 11 11.88 -8.04 9.67
N VAL A 12 12.50 -9.20 9.46
CA VAL A 12 12.88 -9.66 8.11
C VAL A 12 11.66 -9.82 7.20
N VAL A 13 10.58 -10.42 7.71
CA VAL A 13 9.34 -10.63 6.96
C VAL A 13 8.68 -9.28 6.63
N ILE A 14 8.62 -8.33 7.58
CA ILE A 14 8.11 -6.99 7.31
C ILE A 14 8.95 -6.27 6.26
N GLN A 15 10.28 -6.38 6.31
CA GLN A 15 11.15 -5.79 5.28
C GLN A 15 10.91 -6.40 3.90
N GLN A 16 10.69 -7.72 3.82
CA GLN A 16 10.34 -8.40 2.56
C GLN A 16 9.00 -7.93 2.01
N ILE A 17 7.95 -7.85 2.85
CA ILE A 17 6.64 -7.32 2.47
C ILE A 17 6.81 -5.88 1.95
N ASN A 18 7.52 -5.03 2.69
CA ASN A 18 7.73 -3.64 2.30
C ASN A 18 8.48 -3.54 0.97
N SER A 19 9.48 -4.40 0.72
CA SER A 19 10.19 -4.42 -0.57
C SER A 19 9.25 -4.79 -1.72
N SER A 20 8.46 -5.86 -1.56
CA SER A 20 7.50 -6.30 -2.58
C SER A 20 6.43 -5.25 -2.88
N LEU A 21 5.94 -4.56 -1.84
CA LEU A 21 4.98 -3.46 -2.00
C LEU A 21 5.60 -2.25 -2.69
N LYS A 22 6.85 -1.89 -2.35
CA LYS A 22 7.59 -0.82 -3.05
C LYS A 22 7.73 -1.13 -4.52
N ASP A 23 8.06 -2.37 -4.86
CA ASP A 23 8.21 -2.81 -6.25
C ASP A 23 6.88 -2.78 -7.01
N TYR A 24 5.79 -3.24 -6.38
CA TYR A 24 4.46 -3.17 -6.96
C TYR A 24 4.05 -1.72 -7.24
N PHE A 25 4.17 -0.82 -6.25
CA PHE A 25 3.77 0.59 -6.32
C PHE A 25 4.76 1.53 -7.03
N LYS A 26 5.75 0.99 -7.75
CA LYS A 26 6.59 1.80 -8.65
C LYS A 26 5.71 2.51 -9.67
N ILE A 27 5.83 3.83 -9.78
CA ILE A 27 5.00 4.63 -10.69
C ILE A 27 5.12 4.20 -12.15
N GLN A 28 6.24 3.58 -12.53
CA GLN A 28 6.46 3.01 -13.87
C GLN A 28 5.54 1.82 -14.19
N ASN A 29 4.97 1.17 -13.17
CA ASN A 29 4.03 0.06 -13.32
C ASN A 29 2.58 0.52 -13.46
N PHE A 30 2.30 1.81 -13.23
CA PHE A 30 0.95 2.36 -13.26
C PHE A 30 0.71 3.21 -14.49
N GLN A 31 -0.51 3.18 -14.99
CA GLN A 31 -0.99 4.01 -16.08
C GLN A 31 -2.01 5.04 -15.59
N ILE A 32 -2.21 6.10 -16.39
CA ILE A 32 -3.27 7.08 -16.13
C ILE A 32 -4.63 6.39 -16.15
N GLY A 33 -5.43 6.62 -15.12
CA GLY A 33 -6.75 6.04 -14.94
C GLY A 33 -6.74 4.60 -14.40
N GLU A 34 -5.56 4.03 -14.13
CA GLU A 34 -5.46 2.67 -13.61
C GLU A 34 -5.96 2.60 -12.16
N PRO A 35 -6.90 1.70 -11.84
CA PRO A 35 -7.39 1.53 -10.48
C PRO A 35 -6.40 0.74 -9.62
N ILE A 36 -6.51 0.86 -8.29
CA ILE A 36 -5.78 -0.02 -7.37
C ILE A 36 -6.69 -1.18 -6.97
N PHE A 37 -6.27 -2.40 -7.28
CA PHE A 37 -6.91 -3.62 -6.80
C PHE A 37 -6.35 -3.97 -5.42
N MET A 38 -7.06 -3.63 -4.34
CA MET A 38 -6.60 -3.90 -2.97
C MET A 38 -6.36 -5.40 -2.74
N THR A 39 -7.07 -6.28 -3.44
CA THR A 39 -6.87 -7.74 -3.38
C THR A 39 -5.49 -8.17 -3.90
N GLN A 40 -4.93 -7.49 -4.91
CA GLN A 40 -3.56 -7.76 -5.37
C GLN A 40 -2.55 -7.42 -4.26
N VAL A 41 -2.75 -6.31 -3.58
CA VAL A 41 -1.92 -5.85 -2.47
C VAL A 41 -2.01 -6.82 -1.28
N GLN A 42 -3.22 -7.26 -0.94
CA GLN A 42 -3.45 -8.29 0.08
C GLN A 42 -2.73 -9.59 -0.27
N ASN A 43 -2.80 -10.03 -1.53
CA ASN A 43 -2.15 -11.25 -1.99
C ASN A 43 -0.63 -11.15 -1.92
N ILE A 44 -0.02 -10.00 -2.26
CA ILE A 44 1.42 -9.79 -2.10
C ILE A 44 1.83 -9.99 -0.63
N ILE A 45 1.04 -9.46 0.31
CA ILE A 45 1.31 -9.58 1.74
C ILE A 45 1.14 -11.03 2.20
N ILE A 46 0.01 -11.67 1.89
CA ILE A 46 -0.34 -13.02 2.38
C ILE A 46 0.61 -14.08 1.80
N ASN A 47 1.07 -13.90 0.56
CA ASN A 47 1.99 -14.85 -0.10
C ASN A 47 3.46 -14.63 0.27
N THR A 48 3.78 -13.69 1.17
CA THR A 48 5.15 -13.56 1.66
C THR A 48 5.45 -14.68 2.67
N ASP A 49 6.58 -15.35 2.51
CA ASP A 49 6.99 -16.45 3.39
C ASP A 49 7.01 -16.02 4.87
N GLY A 50 6.46 -16.88 5.72
CA GLY A 50 6.34 -16.61 7.17
C GLY A 50 5.09 -15.81 7.55
N VAL A 51 4.29 -15.31 6.61
CA VAL A 51 2.98 -14.70 6.91
C VAL A 51 1.92 -15.79 7.06
N ILE A 52 1.25 -15.80 8.22
CA ILE A 52 0.10 -16.68 8.47
C ILE A 52 -1.20 -16.03 8.01
N SER A 53 -1.39 -14.74 8.31
CA SER A 53 -2.62 -14.02 7.96
C SER A 53 -2.43 -12.50 7.95
N LEU A 54 -3.29 -11.82 7.19
CA LEU A 54 -3.42 -10.37 7.18
C LEU A 54 -4.64 -9.98 8.02
N ARG A 55 -4.43 -9.32 9.17
CA ARG A 55 -5.53 -8.88 10.05
C ARG A 55 -6.16 -7.58 9.58
N SER A 56 -5.35 -6.64 9.14
CA SER A 56 -5.82 -5.33 8.69
C SER A 56 -4.86 -4.70 7.70
N MET A 57 -5.44 -3.97 6.76
CA MET A 57 -4.75 -3.13 5.78
C MET A 57 -5.62 -1.90 5.55
N GLN A 58 -4.99 -0.72 5.49
CA GLN A 58 -5.69 0.54 5.28
C GLN A 58 -4.92 1.39 4.28
N PHE A 59 -5.64 1.96 3.33
CA PHE A 59 -5.13 3.03 2.47
C PHE A 59 -5.55 4.38 3.04
N SER A 60 -4.66 5.37 2.94
CA SER A 60 -4.94 6.75 3.30
C SER A 60 -4.38 7.68 2.22
N ASN A 61 -5.10 8.77 1.95
CA ASN A 61 -4.68 9.77 0.99
C ASN A 61 -3.91 10.87 1.73
N LEU A 62 -2.67 11.10 1.33
CA LEU A 62 -1.83 12.19 1.81
C LEU A 62 -1.81 13.30 0.76
N PHE A 63 -2.03 14.54 1.17
CA PHE A 63 -2.09 15.70 0.28
C PHE A 63 -1.42 16.92 0.92
N GLY A 64 -0.90 17.83 0.08
CA GLY A 64 -0.21 19.02 0.53
C GLY A 64 1.14 18.73 1.20
N GLU A 65 1.51 19.52 2.19
CA GLU A 65 2.75 19.34 2.96
C GLU A 65 2.45 18.68 4.31
N ILE A 66 3.09 17.54 4.58
CA ILE A 66 2.96 16.79 5.84
C ILE A 66 4.36 16.43 6.32
N ASP A 67 4.72 16.85 7.54
CA ASP A 67 6.05 16.60 8.13
C ASP A 67 7.24 16.99 7.23
N GLY A 68 7.12 18.10 6.50
CA GLY A 68 8.14 18.58 5.56
C GLY A 68 8.25 17.78 4.25
N ARG A 69 7.33 16.84 3.99
CA ARG A 69 7.20 16.09 2.75
C ARG A 69 6.09 16.67 1.89
N ASN A 70 6.40 16.97 0.63
CA ASN A 70 5.46 17.51 -0.34
C ASN A 70 4.77 16.40 -1.14
N TYR A 71 3.45 16.33 -0.99
CA TYR A 71 2.54 15.46 -1.73
C TYR A 71 1.76 16.27 -2.78
N SER A 72 0.94 15.59 -3.57
CA SER A 72 0.00 16.26 -4.48
C SER A 72 -0.95 17.17 -3.71
N GLY A 73 -1.33 18.32 -4.30
CA GLY A 73 -2.38 19.18 -3.75
C GLY A 73 -3.80 18.60 -3.91
N SER A 74 -3.95 17.49 -4.64
CA SER A 74 -5.24 16.87 -4.91
C SER A 74 -5.79 16.17 -3.67
N ILE A 75 -7.00 16.59 -3.26
CA ILE A 75 -7.74 15.92 -2.19
C ILE A 75 -8.54 14.78 -2.81
N PHE A 76 -8.32 13.56 -2.33
CA PHE A 76 -9.01 12.37 -2.80
C PHE A 76 -9.64 11.61 -1.63
N ASN A 77 -10.95 11.34 -1.72
CA ASN A 77 -11.67 10.57 -0.72
C ASN A 77 -11.66 9.09 -1.11
N LEU A 78 -10.77 8.32 -0.49
CA LEU A 78 -10.66 6.87 -0.72
C LEU A 78 -11.95 6.12 -0.43
N ALA A 79 -12.66 6.42 0.66
CA ALA A 79 -13.85 5.69 1.06
C ALA A 79 -14.98 5.80 0.04
N SER A 80 -15.20 7.01 -0.50
CA SER A 80 -16.23 7.25 -1.52
C SER A 80 -15.84 6.74 -2.91
N ASN A 81 -14.55 6.52 -3.17
CA ASN A 81 -14.02 6.05 -4.47
C ASN A 81 -13.53 4.61 -4.41
N THR A 82 -13.81 3.88 -3.33
CA THR A 82 -13.51 2.44 -3.22
C THR A 82 -14.80 1.65 -3.37
N LYS A 83 -14.84 0.74 -4.34
CA LYS A 83 -15.95 -0.17 -4.55
C LYS A 83 -15.41 -1.58 -4.73
N ASP A 84 -15.97 -2.54 -3.99
CA ASP A 84 -15.61 -3.97 -4.10
C ASP A 84 -14.08 -4.23 -4.02
N ASN A 85 -13.39 -3.53 -3.09
CA ASN A 85 -11.93 -3.56 -2.91
C ASN A 85 -11.11 -3.02 -4.11
N ILE A 86 -11.74 -2.20 -4.95
CA ILE A 86 -11.09 -1.51 -6.07
C ILE A 86 -11.16 -0.01 -5.80
N VAL A 87 -10.00 0.65 -5.73
CA VAL A 87 -9.91 2.12 -5.66
C VAL A 87 -9.93 2.66 -7.07
N ILE A 88 -10.97 3.41 -7.41
CA ILE A 88 -11.18 3.96 -8.74
C ILE A 88 -10.41 5.28 -8.85
N ALA A 89 -9.57 5.39 -9.88
CA ALA A 89 -8.84 6.62 -10.19
C ALA A 89 -9.79 7.67 -10.79
N PRO A 90 -9.70 8.94 -10.35
CA PRO A 90 -10.31 10.06 -11.06
C PRO A 90 -9.83 10.14 -12.52
N GLU A 91 -10.66 10.72 -13.39
CA GLU A 91 -10.32 10.89 -14.80
C GLU A 91 -9.02 11.71 -14.97
N GLY A 92 -8.10 11.22 -15.81
CA GLY A 92 -6.81 11.88 -16.06
C GLY A 92 -5.82 11.83 -14.90
N SER A 93 -6.09 11.06 -13.84
CA SER A 93 -5.20 10.94 -12.68
C SER A 93 -4.41 9.63 -12.69
N ILE A 94 -3.33 9.59 -11.90
CA ILE A 94 -2.54 8.39 -11.63
C ILE A 94 -2.28 8.32 -10.12
N PHE A 95 -2.29 7.12 -9.56
CA PHE A 95 -1.92 6.92 -8.17
C PHE A 95 -0.41 6.73 -8.02
N GLU A 96 0.14 7.26 -6.94
CA GLU A 96 1.53 7.02 -6.55
C GLU A 96 1.65 6.87 -5.03
N ILE A 97 2.66 6.12 -4.60
CA ILE A 97 3.17 6.17 -3.22
C ILE A 97 4.41 7.05 -3.26
N ARG A 98 4.28 8.31 -2.81
CA ARG A 98 5.29 9.34 -3.03
C ARG A 98 6.60 9.07 -2.27
N PHE A 99 6.51 8.61 -1.03
CA PHE A 99 7.67 8.29 -0.19
C PHE A 99 7.56 6.85 0.35
N PRO A 100 7.86 5.82 -0.47
CA PRO A 100 7.56 4.43 -0.10
C PRO A 100 8.26 3.92 1.16
N ASN A 101 9.37 4.54 1.58
CA ASN A 101 10.07 4.17 2.82
C ASN A 101 9.33 4.62 4.09
N SER A 102 8.55 5.69 4.00
CA SER A 102 7.82 6.27 5.13
C SER A 102 6.32 6.06 5.04
N ASP A 103 5.79 5.94 3.82
CA ASP A 103 4.35 5.85 3.57
C ASP A 103 3.84 4.40 3.62
N ILE A 104 4.74 3.41 3.55
CA ILE A 104 4.45 2.00 3.74
C ILE A 104 4.93 1.61 5.14
N VAL A 105 3.98 1.38 6.05
CA VAL A 105 4.26 1.03 7.45
C VAL A 105 3.65 -0.34 7.77
N GLY A 106 4.51 -1.25 8.22
CA GLY A 106 4.15 -2.61 8.62
C GLY A 106 4.30 -2.81 10.13
N ASN A 107 3.41 -3.61 10.70
CA ASN A 107 3.51 -4.10 12.08
C ASN A 107 3.06 -5.57 12.12
N ALA A 108 3.68 -6.35 12.98
CA ALA A 108 3.45 -7.78 13.13
C ALA A 108 3.17 -8.21 14.58
N THR A 109 2.55 -9.36 14.73
CA THR A 109 2.39 -10.09 16.00
C THR A 109 2.62 -11.57 15.78
#